data_AF-A0A3N1J9F2-F1
#
_entry.id   AF-A0A3N1J9F2-F1
#
_cell.length_a   1.000
_cell.length_b   1.000
_cell.length_c   1.000
_cell.angle_alpha   90.00
_cell.angle_beta   90.00
_cell.angle_gamma   90.00
#
_symmetry.space_group_name_H-M   'P 1'
#
loop_
_entity.id
_entity.type
_entity.pdbx_description
1 polymer ?
#
loop_
_entity_poly.entity_id
_entity_poly.type
_entity_poly.pdbx_seq_one_letter_code
_entity_poly.pdbx_strand_id
1 'polypeptide(L)'
;MTDSPADATPYEVLGVPATADEETLRRAYRRAARESHPDLGGDAHRFRQVQLAWERIGTPSARRAYDVGSRGSGSGAFGPAGSSDGSARRPGTGRDDYAPPAARRDTRPRARSHGHPGGRSREVFLQAEREWVGLGDPIEDPYDPVLVRSAPRHIRRLLGEALAEEATASIIADMGIGVTVWHDLDAGADGKLDHAVLTPSGLWAVESIDWGAPVHIEHGEIVGETLAPGERPVKELVRAARAVQKQTRVRFTGRLLVVPDSAVEEDVQLVGSPKKPTALVVRRSALGQVLTGVWSPVGSVDVFEIRDRLQQTVRFV
;
A
#
# COMPACT_ATOMS: atom_id res chain seq x y z
N MET A 1 -2.22 13.82 -2.28
CA MET A 1 -2.73 12.62 -1.56
C MET A 1 -2.54 11.46 -2.49
N THR A 2 -1.94 10.41 -1.93
CA THR A 2 -1.62 9.14 -2.57
C THR A 2 -2.89 8.49 -3.13
N ASP A 3 -2.74 7.57 -4.08
CA ASP A 3 -3.87 6.79 -4.64
C ASP A 3 -4.36 5.69 -3.69
N SER A 4 -3.97 5.74 -2.41
CA SER A 4 -4.37 4.75 -1.42
C SER A 4 -5.81 4.98 -0.97
N PRO A 5 -6.63 3.91 -0.87
CA PRO A 5 -7.95 4.02 -0.27
C PRO A 5 -7.89 4.38 1.23
N ALA A 6 -6.78 4.11 1.92
CA ALA A 6 -6.62 4.42 3.35
C ALA A 6 -6.46 5.93 3.62
N ASP A 7 -6.03 6.71 2.62
CA ASP A 7 -5.81 8.15 2.75
C ASP A 7 -7.08 8.90 3.16
N ALA A 8 -6.91 9.98 3.91
CA ALA A 8 -8.02 10.89 4.20
C ALA A 8 -8.60 11.47 2.90
N THR A 9 -9.92 11.45 2.77
CA THR A 9 -10.62 12.14 1.67
C THR A 9 -10.52 13.65 1.85
N PRO A 10 -10.66 14.47 0.79
CA PRO A 10 -10.73 15.93 0.91
C PRO A 10 -11.80 16.39 1.91
N TYR A 11 -12.94 15.67 1.97
CA TYR A 11 -14.01 15.96 2.92
C TYR A 11 -13.58 15.72 4.38
N GLU A 12 -12.89 14.60 4.64
CA GLU A 12 -12.33 14.30 5.97
C GLU A 12 -11.23 15.27 6.38
N VAL A 13 -10.34 15.65 5.46
CA VAL A 13 -9.29 16.67 5.70
C VAL A 13 -9.91 18.01 6.11
N LEU A 14 -11.02 18.40 5.49
CA LEU A 14 -11.74 19.64 5.85
C LEU A 14 -12.71 19.46 7.04
N GLY A 15 -12.92 18.22 7.50
CA GLY A 15 -13.82 17.91 8.62
C GLY A 15 -15.30 18.16 8.30
N VAL A 16 -15.74 17.80 7.10
CA VAL A 16 -17.14 17.94 6.65
C VAL A 16 -17.65 16.64 6.00
N PRO A 17 -18.96 16.36 6.03
CA PRO A 17 -19.52 15.24 5.28
C PRO A 17 -19.48 15.51 3.77
N ALA A 18 -19.43 14.45 2.97
CA ALA A 18 -19.50 14.54 1.50
C ALA A 18 -20.82 15.20 1.00
N THR A 19 -21.85 15.23 1.83
CA THR A 19 -23.15 15.88 1.57
C THR A 19 -23.19 17.37 1.96
N ALA A 20 -22.10 17.94 2.47
CA ALA A 20 -22.07 19.34 2.91
C ALA A 20 -22.39 20.30 1.76
N ASP A 21 -23.15 21.35 2.05
CA ASP A 21 -23.41 22.42 1.09
C ASP A 21 -22.15 23.28 0.82
N GLU A 22 -22.21 24.11 -0.21
CA GLU A 22 -21.08 24.93 -0.66
C GLU A 22 -20.64 25.96 0.40
N GLU A 23 -21.58 26.50 1.17
CA GLU A 23 -21.28 27.47 2.22
C GLU A 23 -20.52 26.81 3.38
N THR A 24 -20.99 25.64 3.84
CA THR A 24 -20.36 24.85 4.88
C THR A 24 -18.97 24.41 4.46
N LEU A 25 -18.81 23.99 3.21
CA LEU A 25 -17.51 23.61 2.65
C LEU A 25 -16.52 24.77 2.65
N ARG A 26 -16.92 25.95 2.16
CA ARG A 26 -16.09 27.17 2.18
C ARG A 26 -15.74 27.61 3.60
N ARG A 27 -16.68 27.53 4.54
CA ARG A 27 -16.46 27.87 5.95
C ARG A 27 -15.46 26.91 6.61
N ALA A 28 -15.60 25.61 6.35
CA ALA A 28 -14.71 24.59 6.87
C ALA A 28 -13.28 24.76 6.36
N TYR A 29 -13.11 25.06 5.06
CA TYR A 29 -11.80 25.37 4.49
C TYR A 29 -11.15 26.57 5.17
N ARG A 30 -11.85 27.70 5.32
CA ARG A 30 -11.29 28.89 5.99
C ARG A 30 -10.85 28.60 7.42
N ARG A 31 -11.63 27.79 8.16
CA ARG A 31 -11.28 27.37 9.51
C ARG A 31 -10.03 26.49 9.50
N ALA A 32 -10.03 25.41 8.71
CA ALA A 32 -8.92 24.47 8.63
C ALA A 32 -7.62 25.14 8.15
N ALA A 33 -7.69 26.06 7.19
CA ALA A 33 -6.53 26.81 6.70
C ALA A 33 -5.95 27.73 7.78
N ARG A 34 -6.79 28.38 8.58
CA ARG A 34 -6.33 29.22 9.70
C ARG A 34 -5.70 28.39 10.82
N GLU A 35 -6.30 27.26 11.17
CA GLU A 35 -5.80 26.36 12.23
C GLU A 35 -4.48 25.70 11.87
N SER A 36 -4.26 25.40 10.59
CA SER A 36 -3.03 24.75 10.11
C SER A 36 -1.93 25.71 9.68
N HIS A 37 -2.17 27.03 9.65
CA HIS A 37 -1.20 27.99 9.10
C HIS A 37 0.10 28.05 9.91
N PRO A 38 1.29 27.90 9.29
CA PRO A 38 2.57 27.86 10.01
C PRO A 38 2.87 29.15 10.77
N ASP A 39 2.56 30.32 10.19
CA ASP A 39 2.76 31.61 10.88
C ASP A 39 1.82 31.83 12.08
N LEU A 40 0.77 30.99 12.22
CA LEU A 40 -0.15 31.01 13.35
C LEU A 40 0.13 29.86 14.35
N GLY A 41 1.29 29.21 14.21
CA GLY A 41 1.68 28.07 15.04
C GLY A 41 1.08 26.72 14.61
N GLY A 42 0.49 26.65 13.43
CA GLY A 42 -0.02 25.42 12.83
C GLY A 42 1.07 24.59 12.13
N ASP A 43 0.70 23.38 11.73
CA ASP A 43 1.61 22.46 11.04
C ASP A 43 1.61 22.69 9.53
N ALA A 44 2.79 22.95 8.96
CA ALA A 44 2.97 23.20 7.53
C ALA A 44 2.55 22.02 6.65
N HIS A 45 2.71 20.79 7.14
CA HIS A 45 2.28 19.60 6.41
C HIS A 45 0.74 19.53 6.33
N ARG A 46 0.06 19.74 7.46
CA ARG A 46 -1.41 19.85 7.54
C ARG A 46 -1.95 20.98 6.68
N PHE A 47 -1.28 22.12 6.64
CA PHE A 47 -1.67 23.22 5.76
C PHE A 47 -1.66 22.82 4.29
N ARG A 48 -0.61 22.13 3.84
CA ARG A 48 -0.53 21.60 2.46
C ARG A 48 -1.67 20.62 2.17
N GLN A 49 -2.01 19.74 3.12
CA GLN A 49 -3.14 18.82 2.95
C GLN A 49 -4.47 19.58 2.79
N VAL A 50 -4.70 20.62 3.58
CA VAL A 50 -5.90 21.48 3.48
C VAL A 50 -5.98 22.18 2.12
N GLN A 51 -4.87 22.69 1.61
CA GLN A 51 -4.83 23.32 0.28
C GLN A 51 -5.15 22.31 -0.83
N LEU A 52 -4.49 21.14 -0.81
CA LEU A 52 -4.75 20.07 -1.78
C LEU A 52 -6.21 19.56 -1.72
N ALA A 53 -6.80 19.50 -0.54
CA ALA A 53 -8.21 19.16 -0.39
C ALA A 53 -9.10 20.22 -1.06
N TRP A 54 -8.82 21.50 -0.83
CA TRP A 54 -9.55 22.60 -1.44
C TRP A 54 -9.43 22.64 -2.96
N GLU A 55 -8.26 22.36 -3.52
CA GLU A 55 -8.08 22.25 -4.97
C GLU A 55 -8.98 21.17 -5.59
N ARG A 56 -9.19 20.06 -4.88
CA ARG A 56 -9.98 18.92 -5.36
C ARG A 56 -11.49 19.13 -5.25
N ILE A 57 -11.98 19.79 -4.20
CA ILE A 57 -13.44 19.89 -3.95
C ILE A 57 -13.97 21.32 -3.77
N GLY A 58 -13.11 22.34 -3.82
CA GLY A 58 -13.47 23.72 -3.50
C GLY A 58 -14.31 24.44 -4.56
N THR A 59 -14.34 23.94 -5.79
CA THR A 59 -15.21 24.46 -6.86
C THR A 59 -16.27 23.43 -7.25
N PRO A 60 -17.47 23.85 -7.72
CA PRO A 60 -18.50 22.92 -8.15
C PRO A 60 -18.03 21.95 -9.25
N SER A 61 -17.17 22.40 -10.18
CA SER A 61 -16.61 21.54 -11.22
C SER A 61 -15.59 20.55 -10.66
N ALA A 62 -14.66 20.99 -9.81
CA ALA A 62 -13.66 20.12 -9.20
C ALA A 62 -14.33 19.09 -8.27
N ARG A 63 -15.30 19.52 -7.46
CA ARG A 63 -16.11 18.63 -6.61
C ARG A 63 -16.86 17.59 -7.43
N ARG A 64 -17.55 18.01 -8.50
CA ARG A 64 -18.19 17.04 -9.41
C ARG A 64 -17.17 16.11 -10.06
N ALA A 65 -16.01 16.60 -10.49
CA ALA A 65 -14.98 15.76 -11.08
C ALA A 65 -14.41 14.75 -10.05
N TYR A 66 -14.28 15.16 -8.79
CA TYR A 66 -13.88 14.28 -7.69
C TYR A 66 -14.97 13.21 -7.41
N ASP A 67 -16.23 13.63 -7.36
CA ASP A 67 -17.38 12.75 -7.08
C ASP A 67 -17.76 11.85 -8.29
N VAL A 68 -17.50 12.29 -9.53
CA VAL A 68 -17.84 11.58 -10.80
C VAL A 68 -16.65 10.81 -11.36
N GLY A 69 -15.42 11.30 -11.20
CA GLY A 69 -14.20 10.49 -11.38
C GLY A 69 -14.13 9.33 -10.40
N SER A 70 -15.02 9.32 -9.40
CA SER A 70 -15.38 8.12 -8.65
C SER A 70 -16.24 7.13 -9.42
N ARG A 71 -17.22 7.58 -10.21
CA ARG A 71 -18.17 6.73 -10.97
C ARG A 71 -17.68 6.28 -12.36
N GLY A 72 -16.45 6.59 -12.74
CA GLY A 72 -16.00 6.58 -14.15
C GLY A 72 -14.69 5.86 -14.44
N SER A 73 -14.11 5.07 -13.52
CA SER A 73 -12.97 4.18 -13.83
C SER A 73 -13.40 2.73 -14.00
N GLY A 74 -14.50 2.55 -14.74
CA GLY A 74 -14.84 1.31 -15.40
C GLY A 74 -14.91 1.61 -16.88
N SER A 75 -13.98 1.05 -17.65
CA SER A 75 -13.81 1.15 -19.12
C SER A 75 -13.01 2.36 -19.67
N GLY A 76 -11.97 2.04 -20.45
CA GLY A 76 -11.40 2.94 -21.45
C GLY A 76 -9.93 3.32 -21.24
N ALA A 77 -9.05 2.57 -21.89
CA ALA A 77 -7.65 2.90 -22.17
C ALA A 77 -7.39 4.40 -22.41
N PHE A 78 -6.51 5.00 -21.60
CA PHE A 78 -5.86 6.27 -21.93
C PHE A 78 -4.56 6.00 -22.68
N GLY A 79 -4.63 5.98 -24.01
CA GLY A 79 -3.45 6.14 -24.88
C GLY A 79 -3.15 7.63 -25.06
N PRO A 80 -1.88 8.08 -24.99
CA PRO A 80 -1.56 9.49 -25.18
C PRO A 80 -1.70 9.90 -26.65
N ALA A 81 -2.26 11.10 -26.84
CA ALA A 81 -2.36 11.77 -28.12
C ALA A 81 -1.02 12.45 -28.51
N GLY A 82 -0.67 12.35 -29.80
CA GLY A 82 0.02 13.43 -30.51
C GLY A 82 1.43 13.14 -31.03
N SER A 83 1.53 12.70 -32.28
CA SER A 83 2.56 13.21 -33.21
C SER A 83 2.14 12.91 -34.66
N SER A 84 1.85 13.97 -35.39
CA SER A 84 1.65 14.03 -36.83
C SER A 84 2.98 13.91 -37.57
N ASP A 85 3.05 13.07 -38.60
CA ASP A 85 3.47 13.52 -39.95
C ASP A 85 3.08 12.48 -41.02
N GLY A 86 2.78 12.95 -42.23
CA GLY A 86 2.00 12.23 -43.23
C GLY A 86 2.78 11.54 -44.35
N SER A 87 2.10 10.61 -45.06
CA SER A 87 2.27 10.43 -46.51
C SER A 87 1.14 9.58 -47.13
N ALA A 88 0.39 10.22 -48.03
CA ALA A 88 -0.24 9.73 -49.27
C ALA A 88 -0.80 8.28 -49.40
N ARG A 89 -2.14 8.19 -49.37
CA ARG A 89 -3.07 7.70 -50.45
C ARG A 89 -2.89 6.29 -51.07
N ARG A 90 -3.83 5.36 -50.78
CA ARG A 90 -4.82 4.78 -51.75
C ARG A 90 -5.79 3.78 -51.08
N PRO A 91 -7.03 3.57 -51.61
CA PRO A 91 -8.10 2.81 -50.96
C PRO A 91 -8.23 1.36 -51.48
N GLY A 92 -8.52 0.42 -50.58
CA GLY A 92 -8.79 -0.99 -50.91
C GLY A 92 -9.47 -1.74 -49.76
N THR A 93 -10.78 -1.90 -49.91
CA THR A 93 -11.71 -2.88 -49.33
C THR A 93 -11.19 -4.00 -48.40
N GLY A 94 -11.79 -4.09 -47.20
CA GLY A 94 -12.31 -5.35 -46.67
C GLY A 94 -11.52 -6.09 -45.59
N ARG A 95 -11.85 -5.75 -44.32
CA ARG A 95 -11.78 -6.62 -43.12
C ARG A 95 -10.38 -6.98 -42.60
N ASP A 96 -9.72 -5.98 -42.03
CA ASP A 96 -8.60 -6.18 -41.10
C ASP A 96 -9.12 -6.05 -39.66
N ASP A 97 -9.24 -7.19 -38.98
CA ASP A 97 -9.37 -7.25 -37.53
C ASP A 97 -8.08 -6.67 -36.93
N TYR A 98 -8.11 -5.39 -36.54
CA TYR A 98 -7.04 -4.80 -35.74
C TYR A 98 -7.05 -5.46 -34.36
N ALA A 99 -6.34 -6.58 -34.22
CA ALA A 99 -5.97 -7.14 -32.93
C ALA A 99 -4.82 -6.28 -32.38
N PRO A 100 -4.98 -5.60 -31.22
CA PRO A 100 -3.87 -4.91 -30.60
C PRO A 100 -2.72 -5.90 -30.36
N PRO A 101 -1.45 -5.50 -30.56
CA PRO A 101 -0.33 -6.39 -30.32
C PRO A 101 -0.42 -6.92 -28.89
N ALA A 102 -0.51 -8.25 -28.76
CA ALA A 102 -0.52 -8.90 -27.46
C ALA A 102 0.66 -8.35 -26.63
N ALA A 103 0.36 -7.86 -25.42
CA ALA A 103 1.37 -7.34 -24.51
C ALA A 103 2.54 -8.33 -24.47
N ARG A 104 3.74 -7.86 -24.85
CA ARG A 104 4.94 -8.71 -24.89
C ARG A 104 5.07 -9.38 -23.53
N ARG A 105 4.96 -10.71 -23.51
CA ARG A 105 5.20 -11.49 -22.28
C ARG A 105 6.59 -11.12 -21.79
N ASP A 106 6.65 -10.54 -20.60
CA ASP A 106 7.91 -10.25 -19.93
C ASP A 106 8.62 -11.57 -19.67
N THR A 107 9.69 -11.83 -20.41
CA THR A 107 10.49 -13.06 -20.31
C THR A 107 11.58 -12.95 -19.25
N ARG A 108 11.65 -11.82 -18.52
CA ARG A 108 12.64 -11.65 -17.46
C ARG A 108 12.42 -12.71 -16.38
N PRO A 109 13.48 -13.41 -15.95
CA PRO A 109 13.38 -14.35 -14.85
C PRO A 109 12.89 -13.62 -13.57
N ARG A 110 11.81 -14.11 -12.96
CA ARG A 110 11.18 -13.53 -11.76
C ARG A 110 11.57 -14.28 -10.49
N ALA A 111 11.30 -13.69 -9.33
CA ALA A 111 11.46 -14.36 -8.04
C ALA A 111 10.54 -15.58 -7.94
N ARG A 112 10.97 -16.58 -7.17
CA ARG A 112 10.09 -17.71 -6.79
C ARG A 112 9.12 -17.23 -5.73
N SER A 113 7.82 -17.44 -5.95
CA SER A 113 6.75 -16.96 -5.06
C SER A 113 5.84 -18.11 -4.64
N HIS A 114 5.43 -18.11 -3.38
CA HIS A 114 4.54 -19.07 -2.75
C HIS A 114 3.50 -18.34 -1.89
N GLY A 115 2.26 -18.84 -1.85
CA GLY A 115 1.15 -18.16 -1.16
C GLY A 115 0.44 -17.12 -2.05
N HIS A 116 -0.51 -16.40 -1.47
CA HIS A 116 -1.33 -15.40 -2.17
C HIS A 116 -1.23 -14.04 -1.47
N PRO A 117 -0.35 -13.13 -1.93
CA PRO A 117 -0.17 -11.85 -1.25
C PRO A 117 -1.47 -11.05 -1.25
N GLY A 118 -1.83 -10.51 -0.09
CA GLY A 118 -3.04 -9.71 0.10
C GLY A 118 -4.33 -10.53 0.15
N GLY A 119 -4.27 -11.86 0.02
CA GLY A 119 -5.44 -12.72 -0.05
C GLY A 119 -6.28 -12.63 1.22
N ARG A 120 -5.63 -12.86 2.36
CA ARG A 120 -6.31 -12.77 3.67
C ARG A 120 -6.86 -11.37 3.94
N SER A 121 -6.08 -10.34 3.63
CA SER A 121 -6.44 -8.93 3.83
C SER A 121 -7.65 -8.53 2.96
N ARG A 122 -7.70 -8.99 1.70
CA ARG A 122 -8.86 -8.80 0.81
C ARG A 122 -10.11 -9.47 1.34
N GLU A 123 -10.01 -10.70 1.82
CA GLU A 123 -11.18 -11.40 2.39
C GLU A 123 -11.78 -10.64 3.57
N VAL A 124 -10.93 -10.12 4.46
CA VAL A 124 -11.37 -9.31 5.61
C VAL A 124 -12.02 -8.01 5.13
N PHE A 125 -11.44 -7.33 4.14
CA PHE A 125 -12.04 -6.14 3.53
C PHE A 125 -13.41 -6.45 2.93
N LEU A 126 -13.52 -7.47 2.08
CA LEU A 126 -14.77 -7.85 1.42
C LEU A 126 -15.87 -8.22 2.42
N GLN A 127 -15.50 -8.85 3.54
CA GLN A 127 -16.43 -9.17 4.60
C GLN A 127 -16.93 -7.90 5.30
N ALA A 128 -16.02 -7.02 5.70
CA ALA A 128 -16.36 -5.76 6.36
C ALA A 128 -17.22 -4.85 5.46
N GLU A 129 -16.90 -4.78 4.17
CA GLU A 129 -17.66 -4.00 3.20
C GLU A 129 -19.09 -4.54 3.03
N ARG A 130 -19.27 -5.86 2.89
CA ARG A 130 -20.60 -6.48 2.82
C ARG A 130 -21.43 -6.22 4.07
N GLU A 131 -20.81 -6.32 5.25
CA GLU A 131 -21.49 -6.04 6.52
C GLU A 131 -21.92 -4.56 6.61
N TRP A 132 -21.10 -3.65 6.10
CA TRP A 132 -21.38 -2.22 6.09
C TRP A 132 -22.45 -1.81 5.09
N VAL A 133 -22.38 -2.28 3.83
CA VAL A 133 -23.41 -2.00 2.80
C VAL A 133 -24.75 -2.61 3.19
N GLY A 134 -24.72 -3.74 3.92
CA GLY A 134 -25.89 -4.46 4.37
C GLY A 134 -26.19 -5.67 3.49
N LEU A 135 -26.71 -6.72 4.12
CA LEU A 135 -26.89 -8.06 3.53
C LEU A 135 -27.90 -8.15 2.37
N GLY A 136 -28.62 -7.06 2.05
CA GLY A 136 -29.76 -7.06 1.13
C GLY A 136 -29.46 -6.64 -0.32
N ASP A 137 -28.45 -5.81 -0.54
CA ASP A 137 -28.12 -5.29 -1.87
C ASP A 137 -26.86 -5.98 -2.41
N PRO A 138 -26.89 -6.61 -3.60
CA PRO A 138 -25.70 -7.19 -4.18
C PRO A 138 -24.70 -6.10 -4.55
N ILE A 139 -23.49 -6.20 -4.00
CA ILE A 139 -22.36 -5.37 -4.42
C ILE A 139 -21.87 -5.89 -5.78
N GLU A 140 -22.09 -5.13 -6.85
CA GLU A 140 -21.68 -5.48 -8.22
C GLU A 140 -20.16 -5.46 -8.38
N ASP A 141 -19.52 -4.39 -7.89
CA ASP A 141 -18.06 -4.25 -7.83
C ASP A 141 -17.63 -3.76 -6.43
N PRO A 142 -17.06 -4.64 -5.58
CA PRO A 142 -16.58 -4.28 -4.24
C PRO A 142 -15.32 -3.41 -4.25
N TYR A 143 -14.71 -3.20 -5.41
CA TYR A 143 -13.55 -2.34 -5.56
C TYR A 143 -13.89 -1.03 -6.27
N ASP A 144 -15.18 -0.76 -6.50
CA ASP A 144 -15.64 0.50 -7.09
C ASP A 144 -15.09 1.69 -6.28
N PRO A 145 -14.34 2.62 -6.92
CA PRO A 145 -13.72 3.72 -6.21
C PRO A 145 -14.71 4.66 -5.49
N VAL A 146 -15.97 4.77 -5.93
CA VAL A 146 -17.00 5.52 -5.21
C VAL A 146 -17.35 4.80 -3.92
N LEU A 147 -17.67 3.51 -4.03
CA LEU A 147 -18.11 2.68 -2.93
C LEU A 147 -17.04 2.67 -1.85
N VAL A 148 -15.81 2.31 -2.22
CA VAL A 148 -14.66 2.29 -1.33
C VAL A 148 -14.50 3.65 -0.64
N ARG A 149 -14.50 4.77 -1.37
CA ARG A 149 -14.33 6.11 -0.75
C ARG A 149 -15.44 6.48 0.22
N SER A 150 -16.66 6.02 -0.02
CA SER A 150 -17.80 6.26 0.85
C SER A 150 -17.79 5.39 2.11
N ALA A 151 -17.00 4.32 2.12
CA ALA A 151 -16.88 3.43 3.27
C ALA A 151 -16.21 4.12 4.47
N PRO A 152 -16.59 3.73 5.71
CA PRO A 152 -15.89 4.12 6.93
C PRO A 152 -14.38 3.92 6.80
N ARG A 153 -13.62 4.85 7.38
CA ARG A 153 -12.15 4.86 7.29
C ARG A 153 -11.50 3.52 7.65
N HIS A 154 -11.99 2.84 8.68
CA HIS A 154 -11.44 1.54 9.10
C HIS A 154 -11.63 0.45 8.03
N ILE A 155 -12.71 0.49 7.24
CA ILE A 155 -12.94 -0.45 6.13
C ILE A 155 -12.00 -0.14 4.97
N ARG A 156 -11.87 1.15 4.61
CA ARG A 156 -10.93 1.59 3.57
C ARG A 156 -9.49 1.23 3.89
N ARG A 157 -9.12 1.27 5.17
CA ARG A 157 -7.82 0.85 5.66
C ARG A 157 -7.54 -0.63 5.37
N LEU A 158 -8.53 -1.52 5.54
CA LEU A 158 -8.36 -2.95 5.22
C LEU A 158 -8.00 -3.17 3.75
N LEU A 159 -8.62 -2.43 2.83
CA LEU A 159 -8.24 -2.47 1.42
C LEU A 159 -6.85 -1.87 1.19
N GLY A 160 -6.52 -0.77 1.89
CA GLY A 160 -5.19 -0.16 1.84
C GLY A 160 -4.08 -1.12 2.26
N GLU A 161 -4.31 -1.89 3.33
CA GLU A 161 -3.41 -2.95 3.80
C GLU A 161 -3.24 -4.05 2.74
N ALA A 162 -4.34 -4.55 2.16
CA ALA A 162 -4.28 -5.53 1.08
C ALA A 162 -3.49 -5.03 -0.15
N LEU A 163 -3.75 -3.80 -0.60
CA LEU A 163 -3.04 -3.21 -1.73
C LEU A 163 -1.56 -2.91 -1.41
N ALA A 164 -1.24 -2.56 -0.16
CA ALA A 164 0.14 -2.35 0.27
C ALA A 164 0.93 -3.65 0.24
N GLU A 165 0.31 -4.74 0.66
CA GLU A 165 0.87 -6.10 0.63
C GLU A 165 1.14 -6.56 -0.81
N GLU A 166 0.16 -6.40 -1.70
CA GLU A 166 0.28 -6.73 -3.12
C GLU A 166 1.36 -5.91 -3.84
N ALA A 167 1.42 -4.61 -3.56
CA ALA A 167 2.43 -3.74 -4.14
C ALA A 167 3.85 -4.14 -3.68
N THR A 168 3.99 -4.56 -2.42
CA THR A 168 5.24 -5.09 -1.88
C THR A 168 5.62 -6.40 -2.58
N ALA A 169 4.67 -7.32 -2.74
CA ALA A 169 4.87 -8.57 -3.45
C ALA A 169 5.26 -8.35 -4.92
N SER A 170 4.65 -7.37 -5.60
CA SER A 170 4.99 -7.02 -6.99
C SER A 170 6.44 -6.56 -7.12
N ILE A 171 6.93 -5.73 -6.19
CA ILE A 171 8.33 -5.29 -6.18
C ILE A 171 9.26 -6.48 -5.99
N ILE A 172 8.95 -7.36 -5.04
CA ILE A 172 9.75 -8.56 -4.75
C ILE A 172 9.77 -9.52 -5.94
N ALA A 173 8.64 -9.71 -6.62
CA ALA A 173 8.54 -10.59 -7.79
C ALA A 173 9.50 -10.18 -8.92
N ASP A 174 9.72 -8.88 -9.08
CA ASP A 174 10.57 -8.32 -10.13
C ASP A 174 12.07 -8.30 -9.77
N MET A 175 12.45 -8.71 -8.55
CA MET A 175 13.86 -8.76 -8.10
C MET A 175 14.67 -9.92 -8.70
N GLY A 176 14.02 -10.84 -9.41
CA GLY A 176 14.67 -11.92 -10.16
C GLY A 176 14.94 -13.21 -9.38
N ILE A 177 15.58 -14.17 -10.06
CA ILE A 177 15.67 -15.59 -9.64
C ILE A 177 16.44 -15.86 -8.35
N GLY A 178 17.25 -14.90 -7.89
CA GLY A 178 17.97 -14.99 -6.63
C GLY A 178 17.08 -14.85 -5.41
N VAL A 179 15.83 -14.42 -5.60
CA VAL A 179 14.85 -14.17 -4.53
C VAL A 179 13.83 -15.30 -4.48
N THR A 180 13.47 -15.70 -3.26
CA THR A 180 12.34 -16.57 -2.97
C THR A 180 11.48 -15.92 -1.90
N VAL A 181 10.17 -15.88 -2.11
CA VAL A 181 9.23 -15.25 -1.18
C VAL A 181 8.08 -16.20 -0.86
N TRP A 182 7.67 -16.18 0.41
CA TRP A 182 6.44 -16.79 0.90
C TRP A 182 5.54 -15.66 1.38
N HIS A 183 4.28 -15.68 0.96
CA HIS A 183 3.25 -14.67 1.25
C HIS A 183 2.22 -15.23 2.23
N ASP A 184 1.56 -14.37 3.01
CA ASP A 184 0.47 -14.73 3.92
C ASP A 184 0.80 -15.91 4.84
N LEU A 185 1.90 -15.80 5.61
CA LEU A 185 2.33 -16.87 6.51
C LEU A 185 1.51 -16.89 7.80
N ASP A 186 1.03 -18.07 8.19
CA ASP A 186 0.35 -18.30 9.47
C ASP A 186 1.32 -18.09 10.64
N ALA A 187 1.02 -17.10 11.49
CA ALA A 187 1.73 -16.83 12.74
C ALA A 187 0.94 -17.30 13.98
N GLY A 188 -0.09 -18.12 13.79
CA GLY A 188 -0.93 -18.68 14.84
C GLY A 188 -1.70 -17.60 15.60
N ALA A 189 -1.58 -17.59 16.92
CA ALA A 189 -2.28 -16.61 17.77
C ALA A 189 -1.79 -15.17 17.57
N ASP A 190 -0.62 -14.98 16.95
CA ASP A 190 -0.07 -13.65 16.64
C ASP A 190 -0.53 -13.14 15.27
N GLY A 191 -1.45 -13.84 14.59
CA GLY A 191 -2.04 -13.39 13.31
C GLY A 191 -1.34 -13.98 12.10
N LYS A 192 -0.94 -13.12 11.15
CA LYS A 192 -0.17 -13.48 9.96
C LYS A 192 1.12 -12.67 9.89
N LEU A 193 2.07 -13.16 9.12
CA LEU A 193 3.22 -12.39 8.62
C LEU A 193 3.06 -12.24 7.12
N ASP A 194 2.99 -11.02 6.61
CA ASP A 194 2.72 -10.77 5.19
C ASP A 194 3.73 -11.46 4.27
N HIS A 195 5.03 -11.29 4.52
CA HIS A 195 6.07 -11.93 3.71
C HIS A 195 7.26 -12.44 4.51
N ALA A 196 7.76 -13.59 4.10
CA ALA A 196 9.13 -14.03 4.37
C ALA A 196 9.93 -13.96 3.06
N VAL A 197 10.94 -13.09 2.99
CA VAL A 197 11.71 -12.84 1.77
C VAL A 197 13.14 -13.33 1.95
N LEU A 198 13.50 -14.37 1.20
CA LEU A 198 14.85 -14.92 1.15
C LEU A 198 15.60 -14.35 -0.05
N THR A 199 16.70 -13.67 0.24
CA THR A 199 17.64 -13.12 -0.74
C THR A 199 19.05 -13.65 -0.46
N PRO A 200 20.03 -13.40 -1.35
CA PRO A 200 21.44 -13.70 -1.05
C PRO A 200 21.96 -12.95 0.18
N SER A 201 21.33 -11.82 0.55
CA SER A 201 21.72 -11.02 1.70
C SER A 201 21.12 -11.52 3.01
N GLY A 202 20.02 -12.29 2.97
CA GLY A 202 19.43 -12.93 4.15
C GLY A 202 17.94 -13.21 4.05
N LEU A 203 17.37 -13.64 5.17
CA LEU A 203 15.93 -13.89 5.31
C LEU A 203 15.27 -12.74 6.06
N TRP A 204 14.27 -12.10 5.45
CA TRP A 204 13.61 -10.92 5.97
C TRP A 204 12.15 -11.20 6.30
N ALA A 205 11.71 -10.83 7.49
CA ALA A 205 10.28 -10.76 7.81
C ALA A 205 9.77 -9.39 7.41
N VAL A 206 8.71 -9.33 6.61
CA VAL A 206 8.20 -8.09 6.04
C VAL A 206 6.72 -8.00 6.33
N GLU A 207 6.30 -6.85 6.86
CA GLU A 207 4.90 -6.44 6.97
C GLU A 207 4.69 -5.21 6.12
N SER A 208 3.58 -5.17 5.40
CA SER A 208 3.21 -4.09 4.49
C SER A 208 2.03 -3.34 5.06
N ILE A 209 2.20 -2.05 5.35
CA ILE A 209 1.18 -1.30 6.08
C ILE A 209 0.94 0.08 5.48
N ASP A 210 -0.32 0.49 5.46
CA ASP A 210 -0.75 1.79 4.97
C ASP A 210 -1.71 2.43 5.98
N TRP A 211 -1.19 3.40 6.74
CA TRP A 211 -1.96 4.14 7.73
C TRP A 211 -2.77 5.30 7.12
N GLY A 212 -2.62 5.57 5.82
CA GLY A 212 -3.32 6.67 5.14
C GLY A 212 -2.93 8.07 5.63
N ALA A 213 -1.79 8.20 6.31
CA ALA A 213 -1.20 9.45 6.78
C ALA A 213 0.28 9.25 7.13
N PRO A 214 1.05 10.36 7.24
CA PRO A 214 2.40 10.29 7.77
C PRO A 214 2.45 9.75 9.19
N VAL A 215 3.53 9.04 9.48
CA VAL A 215 3.85 8.48 10.80
C VAL A 215 5.30 8.79 11.15
N HIS A 216 5.64 8.66 12.43
CA HIS A 216 7.02 8.78 12.90
C HIS A 216 7.29 7.71 13.96
N ILE A 217 8.58 7.54 14.29
CA ILE A 217 9.01 6.59 15.32
C ILE A 217 9.13 7.34 16.65
N GLU A 218 8.45 6.87 17.67
CA GLU A 218 8.57 7.38 19.04
C GLU A 218 8.74 6.20 20.00
N HIS A 219 9.72 6.28 20.91
CA HIS A 219 9.96 5.24 21.93
C HIS A 219 10.08 3.80 21.38
N GLY A 220 10.58 3.64 20.14
CA GLY A 220 10.75 2.34 19.49
C GLY A 220 9.48 1.75 18.90
N GLU A 221 8.44 2.56 18.68
CA GLU A 221 7.17 2.16 18.07
C GLU A 221 6.71 3.21 17.04
N ILE A 222 5.78 2.82 16.15
CA ILE A 222 5.15 3.76 15.22
C ILE A 222 4.08 4.58 15.92
N VAL A 223 4.07 5.89 15.69
CA VAL A 223 3.04 6.83 16.16
C VAL A 223 2.52 7.65 14.99
N GLY A 224 1.21 7.88 14.96
CA GLY A 224 0.53 8.70 13.95
C GLY A 224 -0.93 8.92 14.29
N GLU A 225 -1.54 9.93 13.66
CA GLU A 225 -2.94 10.36 13.95
C GLU A 225 -3.99 9.28 13.62
N THR A 226 -3.60 8.26 12.85
CA THR A 226 -4.51 7.34 12.17
C THR A 226 -4.34 5.90 12.61
N LEU A 227 -3.39 5.66 13.51
CA LEU A 227 -3.21 4.38 14.18
C LEU A 227 -4.40 4.12 15.11
N ALA A 228 -4.84 2.88 15.16
CA ALA A 228 -5.88 2.47 16.09
C ALA A 228 -5.38 2.56 17.54
N PRO A 229 -6.27 2.82 18.53
CA PRO A 229 -5.87 2.85 19.93
C PRO A 229 -5.20 1.55 20.37
N GLY A 230 -3.94 1.64 20.80
CA GLY A 230 -3.15 0.50 21.27
C GLY A 230 -2.49 -0.35 20.18
N GLU A 231 -2.63 0.02 18.90
CA GLU A 231 -1.89 -0.56 17.77
C GLU A 231 -0.38 -0.43 18.03
N ARG A 232 0.36 -1.52 17.87
CA ARG A 232 1.83 -1.54 18.06
C ARG A 232 2.52 -2.27 16.91
N PRO A 233 2.66 -1.61 15.75
CA PRO A 233 3.10 -2.26 14.52
C PRO A 233 4.47 -2.96 14.62
N VAL A 234 5.45 -2.32 15.27
CA VAL A 234 6.79 -2.90 15.45
C VAL A 234 6.70 -4.14 16.35
N LYS A 235 5.95 -4.05 17.46
CA LYS A 235 5.78 -5.17 18.39
C LYS A 235 5.03 -6.34 17.75
N GLU A 236 4.03 -6.05 16.93
CA GLU A 236 3.23 -7.02 16.18
C GLU A 236 4.09 -7.75 15.15
N LEU A 237 4.85 -7.04 14.32
CA LEU A 237 5.85 -7.62 13.40
C LEU A 237 6.86 -8.52 14.14
N VAL A 238 7.38 -8.07 15.29
CA VAL A 238 8.32 -8.87 16.09
C VAL A 238 7.67 -10.17 16.60
N ARG A 239 6.39 -10.13 16.99
CA ARG A 239 5.65 -11.31 17.45
C ARG A 239 5.36 -12.28 16.31
N ALA A 240 4.81 -11.79 15.20
CA ALA A 240 4.53 -12.60 14.02
C ALA A 240 5.80 -13.30 13.49
N ALA A 241 6.90 -12.54 13.33
CA ALA A 241 8.18 -13.09 12.92
C ALA A 241 8.74 -14.14 13.91
N ARG A 242 8.53 -13.96 15.22
CA ARG A 242 8.95 -14.95 16.24
C ARG A 242 8.09 -16.22 16.21
N ALA A 243 6.79 -16.08 15.98
CA ALA A 243 5.88 -17.21 15.84
C ALA A 243 6.26 -18.07 14.63
N VAL A 244 6.44 -17.45 13.46
CA VAL A 244 6.92 -18.12 12.25
C VAL A 244 8.30 -18.76 12.48
N GLN A 245 9.25 -18.06 13.10
CA GLN A 245 10.56 -18.63 13.45
C GLN A 245 10.44 -19.86 14.36
N LYS A 246 9.51 -19.86 15.33
CA LYS A 246 9.31 -21.01 16.24
C LYS A 246 8.79 -22.23 15.47
N GLN A 247 7.90 -22.01 14.51
CA GLN A 247 7.34 -23.05 13.66
C GLN A 247 8.39 -23.63 12.69
N THR A 248 9.10 -22.77 11.97
CA THR A 248 10.03 -23.19 10.90
C THR A 248 11.41 -23.59 11.41
N ARG A 249 11.78 -23.09 12.61
CA ARG A 249 13.13 -23.12 13.19
C ARG A 249 14.16 -22.32 12.41
N VAL A 250 13.73 -21.43 11.52
CA VAL A 250 14.61 -20.55 10.74
C VAL A 250 14.58 -19.15 11.33
N ARG A 251 15.76 -18.56 11.58
CA ARG A 251 15.88 -17.20 12.10
C ARG A 251 15.83 -16.18 10.97
N PHE A 252 15.05 -15.12 11.17
CA PHE A 252 15.09 -13.94 10.31
C PHE A 252 16.35 -13.11 10.58
N THR A 253 17.02 -12.70 9.51
CA THR A 253 18.13 -11.73 9.50
C THR A 253 17.65 -10.37 9.97
N GLY A 254 16.48 -9.93 9.50
CA GLY A 254 15.91 -8.62 9.81
C GLY A 254 14.39 -8.58 9.70
N ARG A 255 13.82 -7.44 10.08
CA ARG A 255 12.37 -7.17 10.10
C ARG A 255 12.11 -5.83 9.44
N LEU A 256 11.19 -5.79 8.48
CA LEU A 256 10.86 -4.61 7.70
C LEU A 256 9.38 -4.27 7.88
N LEU A 257 9.09 -3.01 8.21
CA LEU A 257 7.78 -2.39 7.99
C LEU A 257 7.88 -1.62 6.67
N VAL A 258 7.20 -2.11 5.63
CA VAL A 258 7.17 -1.48 4.31
C VAL A 258 5.96 -0.58 4.22
N VAL A 259 6.21 0.69 3.94
CA VAL A 259 5.20 1.75 4.03
C VAL A 259 5.15 2.54 2.72
N PRO A 260 4.01 3.18 2.36
CA PRO A 260 3.98 4.12 1.26
C PRO A 260 5.05 5.21 1.40
N ASP A 261 5.57 5.72 0.28
CA ASP A 261 6.61 6.76 0.29
C ASP A 261 6.17 8.05 0.97
N SER A 262 4.87 8.32 1.00
CA SER A 262 4.23 9.44 1.69
C SER A 262 4.13 9.26 3.22
N ALA A 263 4.30 8.04 3.73
CA ALA A 263 4.13 7.75 5.15
C ALA A 263 5.31 8.23 6.01
N VAL A 264 6.50 8.34 5.43
CA VAL A 264 7.74 8.69 6.13
C VAL A 264 8.65 9.57 5.27
N GLU A 265 9.54 10.36 5.88
CA GLU A 265 10.43 11.30 5.15
C GLU A 265 11.73 10.68 4.65
N GLU A 266 12.28 9.71 5.38
CA GLU A 266 13.51 9.00 5.01
C GLU A 266 13.19 7.66 4.35
N ASP A 267 14.03 7.23 3.41
CA ASP A 267 13.87 5.96 2.70
C ASP A 267 13.95 4.75 3.62
N VAL A 268 14.80 4.84 4.66
CA VAL A 268 15.00 3.80 5.67
C VAL A 268 15.20 4.45 7.04
N GLN A 269 14.37 4.09 8.01
CA GLN A 269 14.52 4.50 9.41
C GLN A 269 14.72 3.30 10.33
N LEU A 270 15.65 3.44 11.28
CA LEU A 270 15.97 2.40 12.25
C LEU A 270 15.04 2.51 13.47
N VAL A 271 14.39 1.40 13.85
CA VAL A 271 13.65 1.32 15.12
C VAL A 271 14.52 0.65 16.18
N GLY A 272 14.84 1.38 17.26
CA GLY A 272 15.66 0.89 18.37
C GLY A 272 17.13 1.22 18.23
N SER A 273 18.03 0.35 18.72
CA SER A 273 19.46 0.64 18.74
C SER A 273 20.09 0.50 17.34
N PRO A 274 20.96 1.43 16.89
CA PRO A 274 21.65 1.32 15.61
C PRO A 274 22.51 0.06 15.46
N LYS A 275 23.05 -0.48 16.57
CA LYS A 275 23.88 -1.70 16.54
C LYS A 275 23.06 -2.98 16.35
N LYS A 276 21.79 -2.95 16.75
CA LYS A 276 20.89 -4.10 16.71
C LYS A 276 19.46 -3.58 16.58
N PRO A 277 19.07 -3.11 15.39
CA PRO A 277 17.74 -2.57 15.18
C PRO A 277 16.69 -3.65 15.42
N THR A 278 15.57 -3.24 16.01
CA THR A 278 14.43 -4.11 16.25
C THR A 278 13.70 -4.39 14.93
N ALA A 279 13.52 -3.33 14.14
CA ALA A 279 12.95 -3.33 12.79
C ALA A 279 13.50 -2.14 11.99
N LEU A 280 13.29 -2.17 10.68
CA LEU A 280 13.48 -1.03 9.77
C LEU A 280 12.11 -0.60 9.27
N VAL A 281 11.83 0.71 9.26
CA VAL A 281 10.72 1.28 8.49
C VAL A 281 11.26 1.69 7.14
N VAL A 282 10.70 1.15 6.06
CA VAL A 282 11.26 1.26 4.71
C VAL A 282 10.19 1.79 3.77
N ARG A 283 10.50 2.87 3.06
CA ARG A 283 9.66 3.31 1.95
C ARG A 283 9.56 2.22 0.90
N ARG A 284 8.38 2.03 0.34
CA ARG A 284 8.12 1.02 -0.68
C ARG A 284 9.10 1.14 -1.85
N SER A 285 9.42 2.35 -2.31
CA SER A 285 10.40 2.58 -3.38
C SER A 285 11.85 2.17 -3.02
N ALA A 286 12.21 2.18 -1.74
CA ALA A 286 13.52 1.81 -1.25
C ALA A 286 13.68 0.30 -0.97
N LEU A 287 12.59 -0.47 -0.96
CA LEU A 287 12.57 -1.88 -0.56
C LEU A 287 13.61 -2.73 -1.30
N GLY A 288 13.70 -2.57 -2.62
CA GLY A 288 14.65 -3.35 -3.44
C GLY A 288 16.11 -3.13 -3.03
N GLN A 289 16.49 -1.90 -2.68
CA GLN A 289 17.84 -1.55 -2.24
C GLN A 289 18.16 -2.15 -0.86
N VAL A 290 17.17 -2.17 0.05
CA VAL A 290 17.32 -2.78 1.38
C VAL A 290 17.52 -4.29 1.26
N LEU A 291 16.67 -4.97 0.49
CA LEU A 291 16.71 -6.42 0.32
C LEU A 291 17.95 -6.91 -0.44
N THR A 292 18.55 -6.09 -1.30
CA THR A 292 19.78 -6.43 -2.04
C THR A 292 21.07 -6.22 -1.24
N GLY A 293 21.00 -5.68 -0.02
CA GLY A 293 22.10 -5.78 0.94
C GLY A 293 22.83 -4.49 1.30
N VAL A 294 22.30 -3.31 0.94
CA VAL A 294 22.84 -2.02 1.45
C VAL A 294 22.79 -1.98 2.99
N TRP A 295 21.91 -2.76 3.61
CA TRP A 295 21.67 -2.82 5.06
C TRP A 295 21.81 -4.23 5.66
N SER A 296 22.39 -5.20 4.95
CA SER A 296 22.48 -6.58 5.46
C SER A 296 23.76 -6.84 6.27
N PRO A 297 23.71 -7.64 7.36
CA PRO A 297 24.90 -8.10 8.06
C PRO A 297 25.83 -8.87 7.10
N VAL A 298 27.14 -8.67 7.25
CA VAL A 298 28.15 -9.38 6.47
C VAL A 298 28.17 -10.85 6.89
N GLY A 299 27.70 -11.75 6.01
CA GLY A 299 27.75 -13.20 6.20
C GLY A 299 27.02 -13.94 5.08
N SER A 300 27.61 -15.04 4.59
CA SER A 300 26.94 -15.91 3.62
C SER A 300 25.81 -16.68 4.31
N VAL A 301 24.58 -16.51 3.84
CA VAL A 301 23.44 -17.29 4.29
C VAL A 301 23.32 -18.54 3.42
N ASP A 302 23.08 -19.70 4.03
CA ASP A 302 22.75 -20.91 3.26
C ASP A 302 21.31 -20.80 2.72
N VAL A 303 21.21 -20.17 1.55
CA VAL A 303 19.93 -19.93 0.85
C VAL A 303 19.23 -21.25 0.51
N PHE A 304 19.98 -22.34 0.29
CA PHE A 304 19.38 -23.63 -0.08
C PHE A 304 18.76 -24.30 1.13
N GLU A 305 19.51 -24.42 2.23
CA GLU A 305 19.00 -25.00 3.48
C GLU A 305 17.77 -24.23 4.00
N ILE A 306 17.85 -22.89 4.01
CA ILE A 306 16.73 -22.06 4.46
C ILE A 306 15.51 -22.24 3.56
N ARG A 307 15.69 -22.24 2.23
CA ARG A 307 14.58 -22.42 1.30
C ARG A 307 13.89 -23.76 1.52
N ASP A 308 14.67 -24.85 1.58
CA ASP A 308 14.13 -26.19 1.74
C ASP A 308 13.39 -26.32 3.08
N ARG A 309 13.95 -25.74 4.14
CA ARG A 309 13.32 -25.72 5.46
C ARG A 309 12.00 -24.96 5.47
N LEU A 310 11.98 -23.75 4.91
CA LEU A 310 10.76 -22.95 4.83
C LEU A 310 9.70 -23.67 3.99
N GLN A 311 10.07 -24.15 2.81
CA GLN A 311 9.14 -24.85 1.90
C GLN A 311 8.42 -26.04 2.55
N GLN A 312 9.08 -26.74 3.48
CA GLN A 312 8.50 -27.89 4.18
C GLN A 312 7.67 -27.55 5.42
N THR A 313 7.85 -26.35 5.99
CA THR A 313 7.35 -26.05 7.35
C THR A 313 6.43 -24.84 7.44
N VAL A 314 6.46 -23.93 6.47
CA VAL A 314 5.54 -22.78 6.43
C VAL A 314 4.11 -23.26 6.25
N ARG A 315 3.19 -22.48 6.81
CA ARG A 315 1.73 -22.60 6.61
C ARG A 315 1.24 -21.26 6.12
N PHE A 316 0.20 -21.29 5.30
CA PHE A 316 -0.42 -20.11 4.72
C PHE A 316 -1.81 -19.90 5.32
N VAL A 317 -2.26 -18.64 5.37
CA VAL A 317 -3.62 -18.26 5.78
C VAL A 317 -4.49 -17.87 4.59
#